data_AF-A0A3P8J703-F1
#
_entry.id   AF-A0A3P8J703-F1
#
_cell.length_a   1.000
_cell.length_b   1.000
_cell.length_c   1.000
_cell.angle_alpha   90.00
_cell.angle_beta   90.00
_cell.angle_gamma   90.00
#
_symmetry.space_group_name_H-M   'P 1'
#
loop_
_entity.id
_entity.type
_entity.pdbx_description
1 polymer ?
#
loop_
_entity_poly.entity_id
_entity_poly.type
_entity_poly.pdbx_seq_one_letter_code
_entity_poly.pdbx_strand_id
1 'polypeptide(L)'
;MFDTISDNAANAGVILGGRPVKPDELDLRWISALLYRNGVIEETGVAAGVLNHPANGVAWLANKLAAHDVQLEAGQIILGGSFTRPVAARKGDTFHVDYGNMGAISCRFV
;
A
#
# COMPACT_ATOMS: atom_id res chain seq x y z
N MET A 1 -11.79 17.32 3.87
CA MET A 1 -10.88 16.82 2.81
C MET A 1 -9.58 17.60 2.81
N PHE A 2 -9.61 18.94 2.88
CA PHE A 2 -8.40 19.77 2.97
C PHE A 2 -7.53 19.44 4.19
N ASP A 3 -8.14 19.05 5.32
CA ASP A 3 -7.40 18.73 6.54
C ASP A 3 -6.42 17.56 6.34
N THR A 4 -6.87 16.48 5.71
CA THR A 4 -6.04 15.30 5.41
C THR A 4 -4.93 15.62 4.41
N ILE A 5 -5.20 16.51 3.45
CA ILE A 5 -4.18 16.94 2.49
C ILE A 5 -3.08 17.74 3.23
N SER A 6 -3.49 18.68 4.08
CA SER A 6 -2.58 19.49 4.90
C SER A 6 -1.76 18.65 5.87
N ASP A 7 -2.35 17.59 6.44
CA ASP A 7 -1.70 16.64 7.35
C ASP A 7 -0.87 15.57 6.63
N ASN A 8 -0.17 15.97 5.56
CA ASN A 8 0.70 15.11 4.76
C ASN A 8 0.04 13.78 4.35
N ALA A 9 -1.21 13.83 3.89
CA ALA A 9 -2.01 12.67 3.49
C ALA A 9 -2.14 11.57 4.58
N ALA A 10 -2.12 11.95 5.86
CA ALA A 10 -2.15 11.05 7.02
C ALA A 10 -0.96 10.06 7.09
N ASN A 11 0.18 10.43 6.52
CA ASN A 11 1.40 9.62 6.56
C ASN A 11 1.94 9.51 8.01
N ALA A 12 2.31 8.29 8.41
CA ALA A 12 2.93 8.03 9.72
C ALA A 12 4.08 7.01 9.66
N GLY A 13 3.88 5.88 8.98
CA GLY A 13 4.91 4.84 8.88
C GLY A 13 4.68 3.90 7.70
N VAL A 14 5.75 3.27 7.24
CA VAL A 14 5.76 2.32 6.12
C VAL A 14 6.52 1.07 6.53
N ILE A 15 5.99 -0.10 6.22
CA ILE A 15 6.67 -1.39 6.41
C ILE A 15 6.68 -2.09 5.06
N LEU A 16 7.88 -2.38 4.56
CA LEU A 16 8.08 -3.16 3.34
C LEU A 16 8.44 -4.59 3.71
N GLY A 17 8.06 -5.54 2.86
CA GLY A 17 8.34 -6.96 3.05
C GLY A 17 7.76 -7.79 1.90
N GLY A 18 7.76 -9.11 2.07
CA GLY A 18 7.33 -10.04 1.03
C GLY A 18 8.35 -10.23 -0.08
N ARG A 19 7.86 -10.47 -1.30
CA ARG A 19 8.65 -10.84 -2.47
C ARG A 19 8.78 -9.67 -3.45
N PRO A 20 10.00 -9.15 -3.69
CA PRO A 20 10.22 -8.22 -4.80
C PRO A 20 10.09 -8.95 -6.14
N VAL A 21 9.44 -8.31 -7.11
CA VAL A 21 9.22 -8.84 -8.48
C VAL A 21 9.47 -7.73 -9.51
N LYS A 22 9.74 -8.12 -10.75
CA LYS A 22 9.71 -7.15 -11.85
C LYS A 22 8.25 -6.81 -12.23
N PRO A 23 7.97 -5.60 -12.75
CA PRO A 23 6.59 -5.20 -13.08
C PRO A 23 5.90 -6.06 -14.15
N ASP A 24 6.69 -6.74 -14.98
CA ASP A 24 6.25 -7.59 -16.10
C ASP A 24 6.21 -9.10 -15.74
N GLU A 25 6.55 -9.47 -14.51
CA GLU A 25 6.61 -10.87 -14.07
C GLU A 25 5.22 -11.51 -13.91
N LEU A 26 4.20 -10.71 -13.59
CA LEU A 26 2.81 -11.14 -13.40
C LEU A 26 1.83 -9.97 -13.57
N ASP A 27 0.53 -10.28 -13.74
CA ASP A 27 -0.51 -9.25 -13.78
C ASP A 27 -0.74 -8.66 -12.38
N LEU A 28 -0.21 -7.46 -12.16
CA LEU A 28 -0.28 -6.74 -10.89
C LEU A 28 -1.71 -6.49 -10.41
N ARG A 29 -2.69 -6.49 -11.32
CA ARG A 29 -4.11 -6.29 -10.99
C ARG A 29 -4.67 -7.40 -10.10
N TRP A 30 -4.13 -8.61 -10.21
CA TRP A 30 -4.65 -9.80 -9.54
C TRP A 30 -3.89 -10.17 -8.27
N ILE A 31 -2.92 -9.35 -7.85
CA ILE A 31 -2.34 -9.48 -6.51
C ILE A 31 -3.48 -9.27 -5.49
N SER A 32 -3.64 -10.24 -4.59
CA SER A 32 -4.64 -10.22 -3.52
C SER A 32 -3.97 -10.32 -2.16
N ALA A 33 -4.61 -9.83 -1.11
CA ALA A 33 -4.12 -10.01 0.25
C ALA A 33 -5.22 -10.30 1.28
N LEU A 34 -4.79 -10.97 2.35
CA LEU A 34 -5.54 -11.21 3.57
C LEU A 34 -4.87 -10.44 4.72
N LEU A 35 -5.59 -9.52 5.34
CA LEU A 35 -5.11 -8.75 6.49
C LEU A 35 -5.59 -9.41 7.78
N TYR A 36 -4.66 -10.00 8.52
CA TYR A 36 -4.90 -10.57 9.83
C TYR A 36 -4.51 -9.58 10.93
N ARG A 37 -5.37 -9.48 11.95
CA ARG A 37 -5.03 -8.89 13.26
C ARG A 37 -5.28 -9.93 14.33
N ASN A 38 -4.27 -10.20 15.14
CA ASN A 38 -4.33 -11.17 16.24
C ASN A 38 -4.84 -12.56 15.79
N GLY A 39 -4.45 -13.00 14.59
CA GLY A 39 -4.81 -14.30 14.03
C GLY A 39 -6.17 -14.37 13.34
N VAL A 40 -6.94 -13.27 13.29
CA VAL A 40 -8.25 -13.21 12.64
C VAL A 40 -8.18 -12.33 11.40
N ILE A 41 -8.77 -12.77 10.28
CA ILE A 41 -8.91 -11.95 9.07
C ILE A 41 -9.88 -10.81 9.36
N GLU A 42 -9.40 -9.57 9.27
CA GLU A 42 -10.21 -8.36 9.42
C GLU A 42 -10.64 -7.81 8.06
N GLU A 43 -9.77 -7.86 7.05
CA GLU A 43 -10.03 -7.35 5.71
C GLU A 43 -9.40 -8.26 4.65
N THR A 44 -9.95 -8.19 3.43
CA THR A 44 -9.41 -8.85 2.24
C THR A 44 -9.56 -7.91 1.04
N GLY A 45 -8.72 -8.06 0.02
CA GLY A 45 -8.86 -7.26 -1.19
C GLY A 45 -7.94 -7.67 -2.32
N VAL A 46 -8.16 -7.06 -3.48
CA VAL A 46 -7.44 -7.30 -4.73
C VAL A 46 -6.94 -5.98 -5.29
N ALA A 47 -5.71 -5.94 -5.78
CA ALA A 47 -5.00 -4.73 -6.19
C ALA A 47 -5.68 -3.94 -7.32
N ALA A 48 -6.49 -4.59 -8.16
CA ALA A 48 -7.35 -3.91 -9.15
C ALA A 48 -8.31 -2.88 -8.52
N GLY A 49 -8.65 -3.03 -7.23
CA GLY A 49 -9.42 -2.04 -6.46
C GLY A 49 -8.71 -0.69 -6.33
N VAL A 50 -7.38 -0.64 -6.53
CA VAL A 50 -6.62 0.61 -6.60
C VAL A 50 -6.66 1.14 -8.03
N LEU A 51 -7.62 2.03 -8.30
CA LEU A 51 -7.73 2.79 -9.54
C LEU A 51 -7.70 1.91 -10.82
N ASN A 52 -8.34 0.74 -10.80
CA ASN A 52 -8.36 -0.28 -11.86
C ASN A 52 -7.03 -1.02 -12.10
N HIS A 53 -5.89 -0.36 -11.87
CA HIS A 53 -4.55 -0.93 -11.90
C HIS A 53 -3.66 -0.20 -10.87
N PRO A 54 -2.94 -0.92 -9.99
CA PRO A 54 -2.25 -0.30 -8.85
C PRO A 54 -1.15 0.70 -9.23
N ALA A 55 -0.58 0.60 -10.44
CA ALA A 55 0.41 1.56 -10.94
C ALA A 55 -0.19 2.89 -11.45
N ASN A 56 -1.51 2.99 -11.65
CA ASN A 56 -2.13 4.21 -12.19
C ASN A 56 -1.91 5.44 -11.28
N GLY A 57 -1.87 5.23 -9.96
CA GLY A 57 -1.59 6.29 -8.99
C GLY A 57 -0.20 6.91 -9.16
N VAL A 58 0.80 6.12 -9.59
CA VAL A 58 2.18 6.60 -9.81
C VAL A 58 2.22 7.59 -10.97
N ALA A 59 1.61 7.23 -12.10
CA ALA A 59 1.53 8.10 -13.28
C ALA A 59 0.73 9.38 -12.98
N TRP A 60 -0.40 9.24 -12.27
CA TRP A 60 -1.18 10.39 -11.82
C TRP A 60 -0.37 11.33 -10.93
N LEU A 61 0.38 10.80 -9.97
CA LEU A 61 1.19 11.59 -9.04
C LEU A 61 2.28 12.37 -9.77
N ALA A 62 3.02 11.72 -10.66
CA ALA A 62 4.04 12.39 -11.47
C ALA A 62 3.47 13.57 -12.27
N ASN A 63 2.31 13.38 -12.91
CA ASN A 63 1.62 14.43 -13.65
C ASN A 63 1.17 15.61 -12.77
N LYS A 64 0.76 15.35 -11.52
CA LYS A 64 0.36 16.40 -10.58
C LYS A 64 1.54 17.20 -10.05
N LEU A 65 2.67 16.55 -9.79
CA LEU A 65 3.89 17.19 -9.29
C LEU A 65 4.57 18.08 -10.34
N ALA A 66 4.41 17.76 -11.63
CA ALA A 66 4.99 18.55 -12.72
C ALA A 66 4.57 20.04 -12.70
N ALA A 67 3.35 20.36 -12.23
CA ALA A 67 2.88 21.74 -12.09
C ALA A 67 3.65 22.55 -11.03
N HIS A 68 4.44 21.87 -10.19
CA HIS A 68 5.24 22.45 -9.12
C HIS A 68 6.75 22.32 -9.39
N ASP A 69 7.17 21.96 -10.61
CA ASP A 69 8.57 21.68 -10.97
C ASP A 69 9.21 20.59 -10.08
N VAL A 70 8.39 19.62 -9.67
CA VAL A 70 8.79 18.45 -8.88
C VAL A 70 8.60 17.19 -9.72
N GLN A 71 9.52 16.25 -9.60
CA GLN A 71 9.47 14.95 -10.25
C GLN A 71 9.60 13.80 -9.24
N LEU A 72 9.23 12.59 -9.67
CA LEU A 72 9.55 11.36 -8.95
C LEU A 72 10.97 10.94 -9.32
N GLU A 73 11.82 10.80 -8.32
CA GLU A 73 13.26 10.56 -8.50
C GLU A 73 13.60 9.07 -8.56
N ALA A 74 14.68 8.74 -9.25
CA ALA A 74 15.20 7.38 -9.28
C ALA A 74 15.53 6.89 -7.86
N GLY A 75 15.08 5.68 -7.53
CA GLY A 75 15.26 5.07 -6.21
C GLY A 75 14.17 5.40 -5.19
N GLN A 76 13.19 6.24 -5.52
CA GLN A 76 12.03 6.49 -4.65
C GLN A 76 11.08 5.28 -4.59
N ILE A 77 10.45 5.12 -3.43
CA ILE A 77 9.38 4.15 -3.19
C ILE A 77 8.04 4.89 -3.21
N ILE A 78 7.11 4.45 -4.06
CA ILE A 78 5.79 5.07 -4.22
C ILE A 78 4.72 4.07 -3.77
N LEU A 79 3.93 4.44 -2.77
CA LEU A 79 2.77 3.66 -2.33
C LEU A 79 1.55 4.04 -3.20
N GLY A 80 1.09 3.10 -4.04
CA GLY A 80 0.05 3.36 -5.04
C GLY A 80 -1.38 3.52 -4.50
N GLY A 81 -1.63 3.10 -3.25
CA GLY A 81 -2.94 3.13 -2.60
C GLY A 81 -3.29 1.82 -1.91
N SER A 82 -4.29 1.87 -1.03
CA SER A 82 -4.80 0.68 -0.33
C SER A 82 -5.96 0.04 -1.10
N PHE A 83 -6.00 -1.28 -1.15
CA PHE A 83 -7.14 -2.07 -1.64
C PHE A 83 -7.96 -2.72 -0.51
N THR A 84 -7.67 -2.37 0.74
CA THR A 84 -8.49 -2.71 1.92
C THR A 84 -8.81 -1.45 2.72
N ARG A 85 -9.85 -1.50 3.58
CA ARG A 85 -10.06 -0.41 4.54
C ARG A 85 -8.96 -0.41 5.61
N PRO A 86 -8.62 0.75 6.20
CA PRO A 86 -7.70 0.78 7.34
C PRO A 86 -8.28 0.03 8.54
N VAL A 87 -7.45 -0.79 9.20
CA VAL A 87 -7.79 -1.47 10.45
C VAL A 87 -7.06 -0.79 11.59
N ALA A 88 -7.78 -0.42 12.65
CA ALA A 88 -7.19 0.25 13.80
C ALA A 88 -6.17 -0.66 14.51
N ALA A 89 -4.96 -0.14 14.73
CA ALA A 89 -3.90 -0.77 15.50
C ALA A 89 -3.91 -0.27 16.95
N ARG A 90 -3.77 -1.19 17.90
CA ARG A 90 -3.69 -0.90 19.34
C ARG A 90 -2.44 -1.53 19.93
N LYS A 91 -2.03 -1.05 21.11
CA LYS A 91 -0.94 -1.65 21.87
C LYS A 91 -1.21 -3.14 22.10
N GLY A 92 -0.24 -3.99 21.79
CA GLY A 92 -0.34 -5.44 21.87
C GLY A 92 -0.81 -6.13 20.59
N ASP A 93 -1.36 -5.41 19.61
CA ASP A 93 -1.82 -6.02 18.37
C ASP A 93 -0.65 -6.57 17.54
N THR A 94 -0.85 -7.76 16.98
CA THR A 94 0.03 -8.33 15.96
C THR A 94 -0.72 -8.36 14.63
N PHE A 95 -0.09 -7.79 13.60
CA PHE A 95 -0.60 -7.82 12.24
C PHE A 95 0.22 -8.79 11.40
N HIS A 96 -0.49 -9.54 10.55
CA HIS A 96 0.10 -10.36 9.51
C HIS A 96 -0.69 -10.11 8.23
N VAL A 97 -0.01 -9.71 7.16
CA VAL A 97 -0.64 -9.46 5.86
C VAL A 97 -0.09 -10.47 4.87
N ASP A 98 -0.93 -11.39 4.44
CA ASP A 98 -0.57 -12.45 3.51
C ASP A 98 -0.98 -12.05 2.09
N TYR A 99 0.00 -11.88 1.19
CA TYR A 99 -0.22 -11.58 -0.22
C TYR A 99 -0.10 -12.84 -1.11
N GLY A 100 -0.18 -14.04 -0.53
CA GLY A 100 -0.07 -15.31 -1.23
C GLY A 100 1.32 -15.49 -1.86
N ASN A 101 1.38 -15.64 -3.18
CA ASN A 101 2.63 -15.84 -3.92
C ASN A 101 3.59 -14.63 -3.90
N MET A 102 3.10 -13.48 -3.42
CA MET A 102 3.87 -12.25 -3.21
C MET A 102 4.49 -12.18 -1.80
N GLY A 103 4.35 -13.21 -0.98
CA GLY A 103 4.89 -13.28 0.38
C GLY A 103 4.02 -12.55 1.40
N ALA A 104 4.60 -12.26 2.57
CA ALA A 104 3.86 -11.66 3.68
C ALA A 104 4.65 -10.57 4.40
N ILE A 105 3.91 -9.71 5.10
CA ILE A 105 4.44 -8.62 5.93
C ILE A 105 3.88 -8.81 7.35
N SER A 106 4.67 -8.53 8.38
CA SER A 106 4.19 -8.66 9.77
C SER A 106 4.80 -7.60 10.68
N CYS A 107 4.04 -7.17 11.67
CA CYS A 107 4.52 -6.28 12.72
C CYS A 107 3.75 -6.51 14.02
N ARG A 108 4.34 -6.04 15.13
CA ARG A 108 3.70 -6.04 16.44
C ARG A 108 3.79 -4.65 17.05
N PHE A 109 2.68 -4.15 17.56
CA PHE A 109 2.61 -2.89 18.30
C PHE A 109 2.91 -3.18 19.78
N VAL A 110 3.94 -2.54 20.34
CA VAL A 110 4.44 -2.78 21.71
C VAL A 110 4.18 -1.62 22.66
#